data_AF-X1BSR4-F1
#
_entry.id   AF-X1BSR4-F1
#
_cell.length_a   1.000
_cell.length_b   1.000
_cell.length_c   1.000
_cell.angle_alpha   90.00
_cell.angle_beta   90.00
_cell.angle_gamma   90.00
#
_symmetry.space_group_name_H-M   'P 1'
#
loop_
_entity.id
_entity.type
_entity.pdbx_description
1 polymer ?
#
loop_
_entity_poly.entity_id
_entity_poly.type
_entity_poly.pdbx_seq_one_letter_code
_entity_poly.pdbx_strand_id
1 'polypeptide(L)'
;MLEIRYNTITKEVTGWWGDRHGNHEVKLKDRPNEAMAMLDIGIPNKPLAAWLYDGKKLVPNPDYIEPKPPRDLATEIDDLRAEIQELKLR
;
A
#
# COMPACT_ATOMS: atom_id res chain seq x y z
N MET A 1 14.22 8.67 8.50
CA MET A 1 13.82 9.66 7.48
C MET A 1 13.35 8.91 6.24
N LEU A 2 12.26 9.35 5.61
CA LEU A 2 11.61 8.69 4.48
C LEU A 2 11.68 9.60 3.24
N GLU A 3 12.28 9.10 2.17
CA GLU A 3 12.21 9.73 0.85
C GLU A 3 10.97 9.20 0.14
N ILE A 4 10.00 10.06 -0.16
CA ILE A 4 8.83 9.70 -0.94
C ILE A 4 8.94 10.28 -2.35
N ARG A 5 8.29 9.60 -3.29
CA ARG A 5 8.03 10.07 -4.64
C ARG A 5 6.54 10.11 -4.83
N TYR A 6 6.04 11.23 -5.35
CA TYR A 6 4.62 11.46 -5.50
C TYR A 6 4.31 12.15 -6.82
N ASN A 7 3.09 11.93 -7.33
CA ASN A 7 2.58 12.64 -8.48
C ASN A 7 2.13 14.04 -8.06
N THR A 8 2.64 15.08 -8.72
CA THR A 8 2.37 16.48 -8.35
C THR A 8 0.94 16.91 -8.65
N ILE A 9 0.24 16.23 -9.56
CA ILE A 9 -1.14 16.46 -9.96
C ILE A 9 -2.09 15.70 -9.04
N THR A 10 -1.96 14.37 -8.97
CA THR A 10 -2.90 13.50 -8.23
C THR A 10 -2.58 13.41 -6.74
N LYS A 11 -1.38 13.85 -6.32
CA LYS A 11 -0.84 13.71 -4.97
C LYS A 11 -0.58 12.27 -4.53
N GLU A 12 -0.76 11.29 -5.41
CA GLU A 12 -0.53 9.89 -5.10
C GLU A 12 0.95 9.60 -4.85
N VAL A 13 1.24 8.78 -3.85
CA VAL A 13 2.59 8.30 -3.60
C VAL A 13 2.90 7.16 -4.58
N THR A 14 3.92 7.33 -5.41
CA THR A 14 4.32 6.36 -6.46
C THR A 14 5.61 5.62 -6.12
N GLY A 15 6.22 5.93 -4.97
CA GLY A 15 7.38 5.23 -4.45
C GLY A 15 7.83 5.81 -3.13
N TRP A 16 8.58 5.03 -2.36
CA TRP A 16 9.38 5.55 -1.26
C TRP A 16 10.66 4.75 -1.10
N TRP A 17 11.61 5.35 -0.38
CA TRP A 17 12.83 4.70 0.06
C TRP A 17 13.11 5.11 1.51
N GLY A 18 13.50 4.14 2.33
CA GLY A 18 14.08 4.40 3.66
C GLY A 18 15.51 4.92 3.54
N ASP A 19 16.39 4.51 4.44
CA ASP A 19 17.80 4.97 4.57
C ASP A 19 18.70 4.86 3.30
N ARG A 20 18.18 4.39 2.17
CA ARG A 20 18.83 4.46 0.85
C ARG A 20 18.28 5.62 0.03
N HIS A 21 18.96 6.75 0.14
CA HIS A 21 18.79 7.89 -0.76
C HIS A 21 19.45 7.60 -2.12
N GLY A 22 18.90 8.11 -3.21
CA GLY A 22 19.46 7.86 -4.54
C GLY A 22 19.11 8.97 -5.54
N ASN A 23 20.03 9.16 -6.49
CA ASN A 23 20.12 10.27 -7.44
C ASN A 23 18.75 10.74 -8.00
N HIS A 24 18.25 11.88 -7.49
CA HIS A 24 16.94 12.47 -7.83
C HIS A 24 16.77 12.67 -9.33
N GLU A 25 17.82 13.12 -10.02
CA GLU A 25 17.80 13.38 -11.46
C GLU A 25 17.51 12.11 -12.26
N VAL A 26 18.15 10.99 -11.91
CA VAL A 26 17.93 9.69 -12.58
C VAL A 26 16.53 9.17 -12.29
N LYS A 27 16.04 9.34 -11.06
CA LYS A 27 14.73 8.82 -10.63
C LYS A 27 13.55 9.55 -11.28
N LEU A 28 13.73 10.81 -11.69
CA LEU A 28 12.67 11.67 -12.23
C LEU A 28 12.77 11.96 -13.73
N LYS A 29 13.90 11.63 -14.38
CA LYS A 29 14.18 11.96 -15.79
C LYS A 29 13.03 11.62 -16.76
N ASP A 30 12.39 10.47 -16.57
CA ASP A 30 11.31 9.97 -17.43
C ASP A 30 9.91 10.13 -16.79
N ARG A 31 9.80 10.98 -15.76
CA ARG A 31 8.59 11.13 -14.93
C ARG A 31 8.26 12.61 -14.67
N PRO A 32 7.77 13.35 -15.68
CA PRO A 32 7.60 14.80 -15.62
C PRO A 32 6.58 15.29 -14.59
N ASN A 33 5.65 14.43 -14.18
CA ASN A 33 4.62 14.74 -13.19
C ASN A 33 4.96 14.22 -11.79
N GLU A 34 6.20 13.75 -11.55
CA GLU A 34 6.61 13.26 -10.24
C GLU A 34 7.60 14.21 -9.58
N ALA A 35 7.50 14.31 -8.25
CA ALA A 35 8.43 15.02 -7.41
C ALA A 35 8.82 14.14 -6.21
N MET A 36 9.89 14.53 -5.54
CA MET A 36 10.40 13.82 -4.37
C MET A 36 10.36 14.73 -3.14
N ALA A 37 10.02 14.15 -1.99
CA ALA A 37 9.97 14.86 -0.71
C ALA A 37 10.61 14.00 0.39
N MET A 38 11.27 14.68 1.32
CA MET A 38 11.91 14.06 2.48
C MET A 38 11.05 14.32 3.70
N LEU A 39 10.60 13.26 4.35
CA LEU A 39 9.76 13.32 5.56
C LEU A 39 10.53 12.74 6.74
N ASP A 40 10.47 13.43 7.87
CA ASP A 40 11.06 12.92 9.11
C ASP A 40 10.10 11.96 9.83
N ILE A 41 9.78 10.87 9.15
CA ILE A 41 8.91 9.80 9.64
C ILE A 41 9.55 8.44 9.39
N GLY A 42 9.06 7.41 10.09
CA GLY A 42 9.37 6.01 9.81
C GLY A 42 8.69 5.51 8.53
N ILE A 43 9.08 4.32 8.07
CA ILE A 43 8.45 3.66 6.91
C ILE A 43 7.01 3.28 7.29
N PRO A 44 5.98 3.72 6.55
CA PRO A 44 4.60 3.38 6.86
C PRO A 44 4.31 1.88 6.68
N ASN A 45 3.36 1.35 7.44
CA ASN A 45 2.99 -0.06 7.46
C ASN A 45 1.94 -0.47 6.42
N LYS A 46 1.34 0.50 5.72
CA LYS A 46 0.36 0.29 4.64
C LYS A 46 0.99 0.47 3.27
N PRO A 47 0.45 -0.12 2.20
CA PRO A 47 0.99 0.06 0.85
C PRO A 47 0.91 1.51 0.36
N LEU A 48 1.69 1.85 -0.67
CA LEU A 48 1.77 3.19 -1.25
C LEU A 48 0.39 3.76 -1.64
N ALA A 49 -0.48 2.91 -2.20
CA ALA A 49 -1.84 3.29 -2.62
C ALA A 49 -2.72 3.78 -1.47
N ALA A 50 -2.38 3.47 -0.22
CA ALA A 50 -3.09 3.93 0.96
C ALA A 50 -2.76 5.38 1.35
N TRP A 51 -1.80 6.02 0.66
CA TRP A 51 -1.27 7.32 1.03
C TRP A 51 -1.30 8.31 -0.12
N LEU A 52 -1.63 9.56 0.22
CA LEU A 52 -1.44 10.75 -0.61
C LEU A 52 -0.43 11.68 0.08
N TYR A 53 0.20 12.57 -0.67
CA TYR A 53 1.08 13.61 -0.15
C TYR A 53 0.48 15.00 -0.32
N ASP A 54 0.16 15.67 0.80
CA ASP A 54 -0.48 17.00 0.79
C ASP A 54 0.51 18.16 0.59
N GLY A 55 1.79 17.87 0.37
CA GLY A 55 2.87 18.86 0.29
C GLY A 55 3.62 19.08 1.60
N LYS A 56 3.14 18.50 2.72
CA LYS A 56 3.79 18.56 4.04
C LYS A 56 3.93 17.19 4.69
N LYS A 57 2.94 16.31 4.51
CA LYS A 57 2.88 14.99 5.16
C LYS A 57 2.12 13.97 4.32
N LEU A 58 2.26 12.70 4.69
CA LEU A 58 1.40 11.64 4.19
C LEU A 58 0.02 11.74 4.84
N VAL A 59 -1.02 11.64 4.02
CA VAL A 59 -2.41 11.59 4.46
C VAL A 59 -3.07 10.33 3.89
N PRO A 60 -4.07 9.74 4.59
CA PRO A 60 -4.78 8.58 4.08
C PRO A 60 -5.46 8.88 2.74
N ASN A 61 -5.32 7.97 1.79
CA ASN A 61 -6.08 8.00 0.54
C ASN A 61 -7.53 7.54 0.81
N PRO A 62 -8.56 8.40 0.64
CA PRO A 62 -9.95 8.02 0.88
C PRO A 62 -10.45 6.94 -0.09
N ASP A 63 -9.85 6.83 -1.27
CA ASP A 63 -10.22 5.86 -2.30
C ASP A 63 -9.53 4.50 -2.12
N TYR A 64 -8.66 4.37 -1.11
CA TYR A 64 -7.94 3.14 -0.85
C TYR A 64 -8.84 2.09 -0.17
N ILE A 65 -9.00 0.96 -0.86
CA ILE A 65 -9.68 -0.22 -0.34
C ILE A 65 -8.61 -1.27 0.00
N GLU A 66 -8.50 -1.62 1.28
CA GLU A 66 -7.59 -2.68 1.74
C GLU A 66 -8.01 -4.01 1.08
N PRO A 67 -7.09 -4.72 0.41
CA PRO A 67 -7.40 -6.01 -0.16
C PRO A 67 -7.81 -6.98 0.94
N LYS A 68 -8.88 -7.75 0.69
CA LYS A 68 -9.29 -8.80 1.62
C LYS A 68 -8.15 -9.82 1.74
N PRO A 69 -7.87 -10.32 2.95
CA PRO A 69 -6.89 -11.38 3.11
C PRO A 69 -7.28 -12.58 2.24
N PRO A 70 -6.29 -13.34 1.72
CA PRO A 70 -6.57 -14.57 1.00
C PRO A 70 -7.50 -15.47 1.82
N ARG A 71 -8.50 -16.07 1.18
CA ARG A 71 -9.34 -17.06 1.83
C ARG A 71 -8.48 -18.26 2.23
N ASP A 72 -8.62 -18.70 3.46
CA ASP A 72 -8.06 -19.98 3.88
C ASP A 72 -8.98 -21.10 3.40
N LEU A 73 -8.76 -21.52 2.15
CA LEU A 73 -9.56 -22.55 1.51
C LEU A 73 -9.45 -23.90 2.25
N ALA A 74 -8.36 -24.16 2.96
CA ALA A 74 -8.19 -25.42 3.68
C ALA A 74 -9.14 -25.47 4.89
N THR A 75 -9.10 -24.43 5.73
CA THR A 75 -10.01 -24.29 6.87
C THR A 75 -11.47 -24.26 6.41
N GLU A 76 -11.77 -23.52 5.34
CA GLU A 76 -13.14 -23.43 4.82
C GLU A 76 -13.66 -24.77 4.29
N ILE A 77 -12.81 -25.59 3.66
CA ILE A 77 -13.18 -26.94 3.22
C ILE A 77 -13.43 -27.86 4.41
N ASP A 78 -12.62 -27.78 5.46
CA ASP A 78 -12.79 -28.60 6.66
C ASP A 78 -14.09 -28.25 7.40
N ASP A 79 -14.40 -26.96 7.54
CA ASP A 79 -15.67 -26.48 8.10
C ASP A 79 -16.87 -26.98 7.28
N LEU A 80 -16.82 -26.85 5.94
CA LEU A 80 -17.88 -27.34 5.05
C LEU A 80 -18.06 -28.86 5.12
N ARG A 81 -16.96 -29.61 5.28
CA ARG A 81 -17.02 -31.07 5.45
C ARG A 81 -17.71 -31.45 6.76
N ALA A 82 -17.44 -30.74 7.85
CA ALA A 82 -18.07 -30.95 9.13
C ALA A 82 -19.58 -30.68 9.06
N GLU A 83 -19.99 -29.56 8.44
CA GLU A 83 -21.41 -29.22 8.25
C GLU A 83 -22.16 -30.28 7.42
N ILE A 84 -21.54 -30.76 6.33
CA ILE A 84 -22.10 -31.85 5.52
C ILE A 84 -22.24 -33.15 6.33
N GLN A 85 -21.29 -33.47 7.21
CA GLN A 85 -21.38 -34.65 8.07
C GLN A 85 -22.56 -34.56 9.03
N GLU A 86 -22.75 -33.41 9.69
CA GLU A 86 -23.88 -33.21 10.60
C GLU A 86 -25.23 -33.27 9.88
N LEU A 87 -25.34 -32.67 8.69
CA LEU A 87 -26.55 -32.73 7.87
C LEU A 87 -26.91 -34.14 7.41
N LYS A 88 -25.91 -34.99 7.18
CA LYS A 88 -26.11 -36.41 6.80
C LYS A 88 -26.52 -37.31 7.96
N LEU A 89 -26.36 -36.85 9.20
CA LEU A 89 -26.73 -37.59 10.42
C LEU A 89 -28.13 -37.21 10.94
N ARG A 90 -28.78 -36.22 10.32
CA ARG A 90 -30.21 -35.90 10.50
C ARG A 90 -31.08 -36.66 9.52
#